data_AF-A0AAN5NDM5-F1
#
_entry.id   AF-A0AAN5NDM5-F1
#
_cell.length_a   1.000
_cell.length_b   1.000
_cell.length_c   1.000
_cell.angle_alpha   90.00
_cell.angle_beta   90.00
_cell.angle_gamma   90.00
#
_symmetry.space_group_name_H-M   'P 1'
#
loop_
_entity.id
_entity.type
_entity.pdbx_description
1 polymer ?
#
loop_
_entity_poly.entity_id
_entity_poly.type
_entity_poly.pdbx_seq_one_letter_code
_entity_poly.pdbx_strand_id
1 'polypeptide(L)'
;MSIIEELNEHEKRQLEIMDYYNSGYTYEEIARMLFMSVNTIKTIVNTWIKNLPSTSQEFVRNKHRIEKKAKKETVKAINYEATREMGDKAFILKNRSIYKTKENGNIILKSENELECKVTWDTPRRLNNDSREEKREEFKPTISTTVGQVVSSHYSKEMSNTRLLSNEERKIIYNSNYLN
;
A
#
# COMPACT_ATOMS: atom_id res chain seq x y z
N MET A 1 -41.52 -1.36 24.63
CA MET A 1 -40.47 -0.35 24.43
C MET A 1 -39.19 -1.10 24.12
N SER A 2 -38.46 -0.70 23.09
CA SER A 2 -37.19 -1.36 22.76
C SER A 2 -36.19 -0.99 23.87
N ILE A 3 -35.47 -1.96 24.44
CA ILE A 3 -34.43 -1.75 25.46
C ILE A 3 -33.42 -0.67 24.99
N ILE A 4 -33.27 -0.50 23.67
CA ILE A 4 -32.40 0.49 23.05
C ILE A 4 -32.91 1.92 23.26
N GLU A 5 -34.22 2.17 23.34
CA GLU A 5 -34.78 3.53 23.49
C GLU A 5 -34.45 4.13 24.85
N GLU A 6 -34.35 3.29 25.89
CA GLU A 6 -34.06 3.67 27.29
C GLU A 6 -32.57 3.94 27.56
N LEU A 7 -31.68 3.58 26.62
CA LEU A 7 -30.23 3.78 26.78
C LEU A 7 -29.82 5.24 26.62
N ASN A 8 -28.79 5.63 27.39
CA ASN A 8 -28.15 6.93 27.24
C ASN A 8 -27.47 7.04 25.87
N GLU A 9 -27.35 8.26 25.33
CA GLU A 9 -26.74 8.50 24.02
C GLU A 9 -25.29 7.99 23.94
N HIS A 10 -24.56 8.07 25.06
CA HIS A 10 -23.21 7.51 25.14
C HIS A 10 -23.19 5.98 25.01
N GLU A 11 -24.13 5.28 25.62
CA GLU A 11 -24.23 3.81 25.55
C GLU A 11 -24.65 3.35 24.17
N LYS A 12 -25.58 4.08 23.53
CA LYS A 12 -25.97 3.87 22.13
C LYS A 12 -24.77 3.94 21.19
N ARG A 13 -23.91 4.96 21.35
CA ARG A 13 -22.68 5.09 20.55
C ARG A 13 -21.69 3.96 20.79
N GLN A 14 -21.55 3.50 22.03
CA GLN A 14 -20.67 2.37 22.33
C GLN A 14 -21.14 1.09 21.64
N LEU A 15 -22.45 0.80 21.67
CA LEU A 15 -23.03 -0.34 20.95
C LEU A 15 -22.79 -0.23 19.44
N GLU A 16 -22.98 0.96 18.87
CA GLU A 16 -22.74 1.19 17.44
C GLU A 16 -21.28 0.89 17.04
N ILE A 17 -20.31 1.31 17.87
CA ILE A 17 -18.89 1.00 17.67
C ILE A 17 -18.63 -0.51 17.72
N MET A 18 -19.29 -1.22 18.64
CA MET A 18 -19.16 -2.68 18.76
C MET A 18 -19.72 -3.38 17.52
N ASP A 19 -20.87 -2.92 17.02
CA ASP A 19 -21.49 -3.47 15.82
C ASP A 19 -20.60 -3.28 14.60
N TYR A 20 -20.09 -2.07 14.35
CA TYR A 20 -19.15 -1.86 13.25
C TYR A 20 -17.88 -2.69 13.39
N TYR A 21 -17.34 -2.84 14.62
CA TYR A 21 -16.19 -3.70 14.83
C TYR A 21 -16.50 -5.16 14.48
N ASN A 22 -17.66 -5.68 14.93
CA ASN A 22 -18.11 -7.03 14.64
C ASN A 22 -18.39 -7.27 13.16
N SER A 23 -18.77 -6.24 12.40
CA SER A 23 -18.91 -6.27 10.94
C SER A 23 -17.57 -6.16 10.18
N GLY A 24 -16.43 -6.18 10.87
CA GLY A 24 -15.12 -6.21 10.24
C GLY A 24 -14.53 -4.84 9.86
N TYR A 25 -15.15 -3.72 10.28
CA TYR A 25 -14.62 -2.37 10.03
C TYR A 25 -13.39 -2.07 10.89
N THR A 26 -12.39 -1.47 10.26
CA THR A 26 -11.17 -1.01 10.93
C THR A 26 -11.43 0.21 11.81
N TYR A 27 -10.56 0.44 12.80
CA TYR A 27 -10.67 1.62 13.68
C TYR A 27 -10.71 2.95 12.91
N GLU A 28 -10.01 3.04 11.79
CA GLU A 28 -10.00 4.23 10.94
C GLU A 28 -11.30 4.41 10.15
N GLU A 29 -11.91 3.32 9.67
CA GLU A 29 -13.23 3.38 9.04
C GLU A 29 -14.30 3.79 10.04
N ILE A 30 -14.31 3.18 11.23
CA ILE A 30 -15.27 3.50 12.30
C ILE A 30 -15.11 4.96 12.74
N ALA A 31 -13.87 5.42 12.94
CA ALA A 31 -13.58 6.81 13.28
C ALA A 31 -14.11 7.80 12.23
N ARG A 32 -13.99 7.47 10.93
CA ARG A 32 -14.55 8.29 9.84
C ARG A 32 -16.07 8.27 9.81
N MET A 33 -16.70 7.12 10.05
CA MET A 33 -18.18 7.00 10.05
C MET A 33 -18.81 7.75 11.22
N LEU A 34 -18.18 7.70 12.40
CA LEU A 34 -18.69 8.30 13.63
C LEU A 34 -18.11 9.70 13.95
N PHE A 35 -17.27 10.24 13.06
CA PHE A 35 -16.59 11.53 13.25
C PHE A 35 -15.84 11.65 14.59
N MET A 36 -15.18 10.58 15.01
CA MET A 36 -14.44 10.51 16.27
C MET A 36 -12.94 10.29 16.05
N SER A 37 -12.13 10.55 17.09
CA SER A 37 -10.71 10.24 17.03
C SER A 37 -10.48 8.71 17.00
N VAL A 38 -9.50 8.27 16.21
CA VAL A 38 -9.10 6.86 16.13
C VAL A 38 -8.68 6.31 17.51
N ASN A 39 -8.05 7.13 18.34
CA ASN A 39 -7.63 6.75 19.68
C ASN A 39 -8.83 6.50 20.59
N THR A 40 -9.88 7.32 20.50
CA THR A 40 -11.13 7.13 21.24
C THR A 40 -11.76 5.79 20.89
N ILE A 41 -11.87 5.47 19.60
CA ILE A 41 -12.41 4.18 19.12
C ILE A 41 -11.57 3.01 19.65
N LYS A 42 -10.24 3.08 19.53
CA LYS A 42 -9.33 2.04 20.06
C LYS A 42 -9.55 1.82 21.55
N THR A 43 -9.67 2.89 22.34
CA THR A 43 -9.89 2.79 23.78
C THR A 43 -11.22 2.11 24.08
N ILE A 44 -12.31 2.54 23.45
CA ILE A 44 -13.65 1.95 23.66
C ILE A 44 -13.65 0.47 23.32
N VAL A 45 -13.17 0.09 22.12
CA VAL A 45 -13.13 -1.32 21.69
C VAL A 45 -12.25 -2.16 22.60
N ASN A 46 -11.06 -1.67 22.97
CA ASN A 46 -10.16 -2.43 23.84
C ASN A 46 -10.73 -2.60 25.25
N THR A 47 -11.36 -1.58 25.82
CA THR A 47 -12.04 -1.66 27.13
C THR A 47 -13.18 -2.66 27.08
N TRP A 48 -14.01 -2.60 26.04
CA TRP A 48 -15.09 -3.55 25.83
C TRP A 48 -14.58 -4.99 25.74
N ILE A 49 -13.59 -5.26 24.89
CA ILE A 49 -13.01 -6.60 24.75
C ILE A 49 -12.41 -7.07 26.07
N LYS A 50 -11.70 -6.22 26.81
CA LYS A 50 -11.11 -6.59 28.11
C LYS A 50 -12.15 -6.99 29.15
N ASN A 51 -13.34 -6.38 29.10
CA ASN A 51 -14.44 -6.67 30.03
C ASN A 51 -15.17 -7.99 29.71
N LEU A 52 -14.90 -8.62 28.56
CA LEU A 52 -15.48 -9.90 28.19
C LEU A 52 -14.70 -11.09 28.79
N PRO A 53 -15.35 -12.24 29.03
CA PRO A 53 -14.66 -13.49 29.37
C PRO A 53 -13.63 -13.87 28.30
N SER A 54 -12.53 -14.52 28.69
CA SER A 54 -11.41 -14.86 27.78
C SER A 54 -11.85 -15.60 26.51
N THR A 55 -12.79 -16.53 26.62
CA THR A 55 -13.38 -17.26 25.48
C THR A 55 -14.10 -16.34 24.49
N SER A 56 -14.82 -15.34 25.01
CA SER A 56 -15.56 -14.36 24.20
C SER A 56 -14.62 -13.34 23.54
N GLN A 57 -13.49 -13.02 24.18
CA GLN A 57 -12.48 -12.12 23.59
C GLN A 57 -11.90 -12.68 22.30
N GLU A 58 -11.54 -13.97 22.32
CA GLU A 58 -11.00 -14.65 21.15
C GLU A 58 -12.05 -14.76 20.04
N PHE A 59 -13.28 -15.11 20.40
CA PHE A 59 -14.40 -15.17 19.47
C PHE A 59 -14.61 -13.85 18.73
N VAL A 60 -14.71 -12.73 19.46
CA VAL A 60 -14.92 -11.39 18.88
C VAL A 60 -13.79 -11.00 17.93
N ARG A 61 -12.53 -11.26 18.32
CA ARG A 61 -11.36 -10.97 17.46
C ARG A 61 -11.33 -11.84 16.22
N ASN A 62 -11.71 -13.11 16.34
CA ASN A 62 -11.76 -14.03 15.20
C ASN A 62 -12.89 -13.65 14.24
N LYS A 63 -14.09 -13.35 14.76
CA LYS A 63 -15.22 -12.86 13.97
C LYS A 63 -14.84 -11.61 13.16
N HIS A 64 -14.24 -10.61 13.80
CA HIS A 64 -13.76 -9.41 13.11
C HIS A 64 -12.79 -9.74 11.96
N ARG A 65 -11.85 -10.66 12.17
CA ARG A 65 -10.90 -11.10 11.12
C ARG A 65 -11.59 -11.78 9.94
N ILE A 66 -12.58 -12.63 10.21
CA ILE A 66 -13.36 -13.33 9.19
C ILE A 66 -14.13 -12.31 8.35
N GLU A 67 -14.89 -11.41 8.98
CA GLU A 67 -15.68 -10.39 8.28
C GLU A 67 -14.80 -9.44 7.47
N LYS A 68 -13.67 -9.01 8.02
CA LYS A 68 -12.70 -8.18 7.30
C LYS A 68 -12.18 -8.88 6.04
N LYS A 69 -11.95 -10.20 6.11
CA LYS A 69 -11.53 -10.99 4.95
C LYS A 69 -12.67 -11.13 3.94
N ALA A 70 -13.88 -11.44 4.40
CA ALA A 70 -15.07 -11.54 3.56
C ALA A 70 -15.31 -10.24 2.77
N LYS A 71 -15.25 -9.09 3.43
CA LYS A 71 -15.35 -7.76 2.80
C LYS A 71 -14.27 -7.57 1.72
N LYS A 72 -13.03 -7.95 1.99
CA LYS A 72 -11.95 -7.88 0.98
C LYS A 72 -12.22 -8.76 -0.24
N GLU A 73 -12.74 -9.97 -0.05
CA GLU A 73 -13.12 -10.85 -1.16
C GLU A 73 -14.32 -10.31 -1.93
N THR A 74 -15.32 -9.73 -1.26
CA THR A 74 -16.46 -9.09 -1.94
C THR A 74 -16.03 -7.94 -2.84
N VAL A 75 -15.12 -7.07 -2.37
CA VAL A 75 -14.58 -5.97 -3.18
C VAL A 75 -13.80 -6.49 -4.38
N LYS A 76 -13.02 -7.56 -4.22
CA LYS A 76 -12.32 -8.20 -5.35
C LYS A 76 -13.29 -8.77 -6.38
N ALA A 77 -14.34 -9.45 -5.94
CA ALA A 77 -15.36 -10.01 -6.82
C ALA A 77 -16.10 -8.90 -7.58
N ILE A 78 -16.48 -7.82 -6.90
CA ILE A 78 -17.09 -6.64 -7.53
C ILE A 78 -16.16 -6.03 -8.57
N ASN A 79 -14.86 -5.87 -8.26
CA ASN A 79 -13.89 -5.31 -9.20
C ASN A 79 -13.65 -6.22 -10.40
N TYR A 80 -13.67 -7.53 -10.20
CA TYR A 80 -13.55 -8.51 -11.27
C TYR A 80 -14.73 -8.40 -12.24
N GLU A 81 -15.96 -8.34 -11.72
CA GLU A 81 -17.15 -8.16 -12.57
C GLU A 81 -17.18 -6.79 -13.25
N ALA A 82 -16.77 -5.72 -12.56
CA ALA A 82 -16.73 -4.37 -13.13
C ALA A 82 -15.72 -4.24 -14.30
N THR A 83 -14.61 -4.98 -14.25
CA THR A 83 -13.54 -4.91 -15.27
C THR A 83 -13.65 -6.02 -16.33
N ARG A 84 -14.66 -6.88 -16.25
CA ARG A 84 -14.80 -8.08 -17.09
C ARG A 84 -14.95 -7.74 -18.58
N GLU A 85 -15.81 -6.77 -18.91
CA GLU A 85 -16.12 -6.41 -20.29
C GLU A 85 -15.07 -5.48 -20.90
N MET A 86 -14.49 -4.59 -20.10
CA MET A 86 -13.48 -3.63 -20.56
C MET A 86 -12.44 -3.38 -19.48
N GLY A 87 -11.19 -3.74 -19.78
CA GLY A 87 -10.07 -3.50 -18.88
C GLY A 87 -9.67 -2.02 -18.79
N ASP A 88 -9.08 -1.64 -17.65
CA ASP A 88 -8.70 -0.26 -17.32
C ASP A 88 -7.90 0.44 -18.41
N LYS A 89 -6.92 -0.25 -19.02
CA LYS A 89 -6.08 0.31 -20.09
C LYS A 89 -6.91 0.68 -21.31
N ALA A 90 -7.83 -0.20 -21.72
CA ALA A 90 -8.70 0.05 -22.87
C ALA A 90 -9.67 1.20 -22.58
N PHE A 91 -10.25 1.24 -21.38
CA PHE A 91 -11.12 2.31 -20.92
C PHE A 91 -10.43 3.68 -21.01
N ILE A 92 -9.21 3.78 -20.46
CA ILE A 92 -8.44 5.03 -20.41
C ILE A 92 -8.08 5.52 -21.82
N LEU A 93 -7.70 4.59 -22.72
CA LEU A 93 -7.35 4.93 -24.10
C LEU A 93 -8.55 5.39 -24.92
N LYS A 94 -9.73 4.78 -24.72
CA LYS A 94 -10.97 5.17 -25.41
C LYS A 94 -11.53 6.49 -24.89
N ASN A 95 -11.43 6.74 -23.59
CA ASN A 95 -11.96 7.93 -22.94
C ASN A 95 -10.87 8.98 -22.67
N ARG A 96 -10.00 9.28 -23.65
CA ARG A 96 -8.80 10.09 -23.40
C ARG A 96 -9.08 11.51 -22.86
N SER A 97 -10.25 12.07 -23.17
CA SER A 97 -10.67 13.43 -22.81
C SER A 97 -10.76 13.68 -21.30
N ILE A 98 -11.11 12.64 -20.52
CA ILE A 98 -11.27 12.76 -19.05
C ILE A 98 -9.95 12.59 -18.29
N TYR A 99 -8.86 12.31 -19.00
CA TYR A 99 -7.54 12.09 -18.40
C TYR A 99 -6.54 13.19 -18.80
N LYS A 100 -5.51 13.35 -17.99
CA LYS A 100 -4.32 14.16 -18.27
C LYS A 100 -3.06 13.32 -18.29
N THR A 101 -2.14 13.66 -19.19
CA THR A 101 -0.82 13.04 -19.28
C THR A 101 0.16 13.84 -18.44
N LYS A 102 0.87 13.19 -17.53
CA LYS A 102 2.01 13.80 -16.84
C LYS A 102 3.25 13.75 -17.74
N GLU A 103 4.24 14.60 -17.45
CA GLU A 103 5.55 14.62 -18.12
C GLU A 103 6.22 13.23 -18.12
N ASN A 104 6.01 12.45 -17.06
CA ASN A 104 6.50 11.07 -16.94
C ASN A 104 5.79 10.05 -17.86
N GLY A 105 4.86 10.49 -18.71
CA GLY A 105 4.04 9.62 -19.57
C GLY A 105 2.86 8.93 -18.87
N ASN A 106 2.74 9.04 -17.54
CA ASN A 106 1.61 8.48 -16.80
C ASN A 106 0.31 9.22 -17.11
N ILE A 107 -0.78 8.46 -17.23
CA ILE A 107 -2.11 9.01 -17.49
C ILE A 107 -2.92 8.96 -16.20
N ILE A 108 -3.45 10.11 -15.76
CA ILE A 108 -4.19 10.25 -14.50
C ILE A 108 -5.51 10.96 -14.77
N LEU A 109 -6.55 10.53 -14.07
CA LEU A 109 -7.88 11.11 -14.13
C LEU A 109 -7.84 12.60 -13.73
N LYS A 110 -8.55 13.44 -14.47
CA LYS A 110 -8.73 14.86 -14.10
C LYS A 110 -9.51 14.98 -12.78
N SER A 111 -9.33 16.09 -12.08
CA SER A 111 -10.08 16.31 -10.83
C SER A 111 -11.56 16.53 -11.13
N GLU A 112 -12.45 16.27 -10.18
CA GLU A 112 -13.90 16.50 -10.35
C GLU A 112 -14.20 17.97 -10.71
N ASN A 113 -13.38 18.91 -10.23
CA ASN A 113 -13.47 20.32 -10.58
C ASN A 113 -13.10 20.60 -12.05
N GLU A 114 -12.12 19.88 -12.61
CA GLU A 114 -11.70 19.99 -14.02
C GLU A 114 -12.71 19.34 -14.99
N LEU A 115 -13.49 18.37 -14.50
CA LEU A 115 -14.48 17.64 -15.30
C LEU A 115 -15.90 18.21 -15.13
N GLU A 116 -16.12 19.07 -14.14
CA GLU A 116 -17.41 19.60 -13.73
C GLU A 116 -18.47 18.50 -13.44
N CYS A 117 -18.02 17.27 -13.22
CA CYS A 117 -18.87 16.11 -13.02
C CYS A 117 -18.30 15.17 -11.95
N LYS A 118 -19.20 14.46 -11.27
CA LYS A 118 -18.82 13.43 -10.32
C LYS A 118 -18.37 12.19 -11.08
N VAL A 119 -17.25 11.62 -10.66
CA VAL A 119 -16.71 10.41 -11.26
C VAL A 119 -17.21 9.19 -10.50
N THR A 120 -17.61 8.16 -11.25
CA THR A 120 -18.07 6.91 -10.68
C THR A 120 -16.92 6.14 -10.02
N TRP A 121 -17.27 5.24 -9.10
CA TRP A 121 -16.28 4.43 -8.38
C TRP A 121 -15.45 3.52 -9.31
N ASP A 122 -16.09 2.95 -10.33
CA ASP A 122 -15.53 2.00 -11.29
C ASP A 122 -14.64 2.65 -12.36
N THR A 123 -14.61 3.98 -12.46
CA THR A 123 -13.76 4.67 -13.43
C THR A 123 -12.27 4.51 -13.06
N PRO A 124 -11.43 3.94 -13.95
CA PRO A 124 -10.01 3.78 -13.70
C PRO A 124 -9.32 5.12 -13.46
N ARG A 125 -8.52 5.24 -12.40
CA ARG A 125 -7.94 6.53 -11.98
C ARG A 125 -6.56 6.82 -12.55
N ARG A 126 -5.80 5.77 -12.88
CA ARG A 126 -4.38 5.89 -13.27
C ARG A 126 -3.95 4.75 -14.18
N LEU A 127 -3.27 5.08 -15.27
CA LEU A 127 -2.48 4.16 -16.06
C LEU A 127 -1.00 4.51 -15.89
N ASN A 128 -0.22 3.54 -15.43
CA ASN A 128 1.23 3.67 -15.40
C ASN A 128 1.80 3.40 -16.79
N ASN A 129 2.75 4.21 -17.21
CA ASN A 129 3.51 3.93 -18.41
C ASN A 129 4.62 2.93 -18.06
N ASP A 130 4.46 1.68 -18.51
CA ASP A 130 5.46 0.62 -18.32
C ASP A 130 6.68 0.81 -19.23
N SER A 131 6.59 1.64 -20.29
CA SER A 131 7.68 1.95 -21.21
C SER A 131 8.71 2.92 -20.64
N ARG A 132 8.91 2.93 -19.33
CA ARG A 132 10.08 3.58 -18.73
C ARG A 132 11.30 2.81 -19.23
N GLU A 133 12.05 3.40 -20.15
CA GLU A 133 13.49 3.45 -19.92
C GLU A 133 13.62 4.05 -18.52
N GLU A 134 13.83 3.20 -17.52
CA GLU A 134 14.42 3.66 -16.28
C GLU A 134 15.58 4.52 -16.74
N LYS A 135 15.51 5.84 -16.49
CA LYS A 135 16.75 6.59 -16.31
C LYS A 135 17.40 5.87 -15.15
N ARG A 136 18.17 4.81 -15.46
CA ARG A 136 19.02 4.12 -14.53
C ARG A 136 19.81 5.29 -13.97
N GLU A 137 19.57 5.61 -12.71
CA GLU A 137 20.50 6.47 -12.01
C GLU A 137 21.84 5.83 -12.29
N GLU A 138 22.71 6.54 -13.02
CA GLU A 138 24.04 6.04 -13.32
C GLU A 138 24.58 5.54 -11.99
N PHE A 139 24.87 4.24 -11.91
CA PHE A 139 25.40 3.66 -10.70
C PHE A 139 26.68 4.43 -10.40
N LYS A 140 26.60 5.38 -9.46
CA LYS A 140 27.72 6.12 -8.93
C LYS A 140 28.13 5.35 -7.68
N PRO A 141 29.00 4.33 -7.80
CA PRO A 141 29.51 3.70 -6.60
C PRO A 141 30.13 4.81 -5.75
N THR A 142 29.69 4.92 -4.50
CA THR A 142 30.44 5.71 -3.53
C THR A 142 31.68 4.89 -3.23
N ILE A 143 32.67 5.01 -4.10
CA ILE A 143 33.97 4.38 -3.90
C ILE A 143 34.54 5.07 -2.68
N SER A 144 34.58 4.36 -1.54
CA SER A 144 35.39 4.76 -0.40
C SER A 144 36.78 5.09 -0.95
N THR A 145 37.24 6.32 -0.70
CA THR A 145 38.48 6.89 -1.23
C THR A 145 39.68 5.95 -1.05
N THR A 146 39.66 5.11 -0.01
CA THR A 146 40.70 4.12 0.27
C THR A 146 40.66 2.92 -0.69
N VAL A 147 39.49 2.35 -0.98
CA VAL A 147 39.36 1.19 -1.89
C VAL A 147 39.64 1.62 -3.34
N GLY A 148 39.20 2.82 -3.73
CA GLY A 148 39.49 3.40 -5.04
C GLY A 148 40.97 3.67 -5.25
N GLN A 149 41.67 4.16 -4.22
CA GLN A 149 43.12 4.35 -4.25
C GLN A 149 43.89 3.03 -4.34
N VAL A 150 43.48 2.01 -3.57
CA VAL A 150 44.14 0.69 -3.59
C VAL A 150 43.99 0.04 -4.97
N VAL A 151 42.78 0.04 -5.54
CA VAL A 151 42.54 -0.50 -6.89
C VAL A 151 43.31 0.30 -7.94
N SER A 152 43.28 1.64 -7.87
CA SER A 152 44.05 2.49 -8.79
C SER A 152 45.57 2.26 -8.68
N SER A 153 46.11 1.98 -7.48
CA SER A 153 47.53 1.68 -7.28
C SER A 153 47.92 0.26 -7.72
N HIS A 154 47.00 -0.71 -7.58
CA HIS A 154 47.27 -2.10 -7.98
C HIS A 154 47.27 -2.26 -9.51
N TYR A 155 46.55 -1.38 -10.22
CA TYR A 155 46.46 -1.37 -11.68
C TYR A 155 47.19 -0.20 -12.35
N SER A 156 47.93 0.63 -11.61
CA SER A 156 48.72 1.72 -12.20
C SER A 156 50.03 1.19 -12.81
N LYS A 157 50.00 1.00 -14.13
CA LYS A 157 51.08 1.21 -15.13
C LYS A 157 52.47 0.55 -15.00
N GLU A 158 52.81 -0.16 -13.93
CA GLU A 158 54.16 -0.75 -13.74
C GLU A 158 54.21 -2.30 -13.82
N MET A 159 53.19 -2.96 -14.39
CA MET A 159 53.33 -4.39 -14.76
C MET A 159 52.76 -4.70 -16.13
N SER A 160 53.67 -5.07 -17.03
CA SER A 160 53.49 -5.40 -18.45
C SER A 160 52.72 -6.70 -18.72
N ASN A 161 51.86 -7.17 -17.80
CA ASN A 161 51.07 -8.37 -17.98
C ASN A 161 49.68 -8.22 -17.34
N THR A 162 48.65 -7.96 -18.15
CA THR A 162 47.25 -8.06 -17.73
C THR A 162 46.85 -9.52 -17.58
N ARG A 163 47.18 -10.13 -16.44
CA ARG A 163 46.63 -11.46 -16.11
C ARG A 163 45.14 -11.31 -15.82
N LEU A 164 44.31 -12.11 -16.50
CA LEU A 164 42.90 -12.26 -16.18
C LEU A 164 42.77 -12.85 -14.77
N LEU A 165 42.01 -12.18 -13.90
CA LEU A 165 41.71 -12.64 -12.54
C LEU A 165 41.01 -14.00 -12.56
N SER A 166 41.38 -14.88 -11.64
CA SER A 166 40.74 -16.17 -11.44
C SER A 166 39.29 -16.00 -10.94
N ASN A 167 38.48 -17.05 -11.08
CA ASN A 167 37.09 -17.02 -10.64
C ASN A 167 36.97 -16.83 -9.12
N GLU A 168 37.94 -17.35 -8.37
CA GLU A 168 38.04 -17.22 -6.91
C GLU A 168 38.31 -15.77 -6.50
N GLU A 169 39.24 -15.09 -7.18
CA GLU A 169 39.57 -13.68 -6.94
C GLU A 169 38.36 -12.77 -7.24
N ARG A 170 37.64 -13.05 -8.33
CA ARG A 170 36.39 -12.33 -8.66
C ARG A 170 35.31 -12.53 -7.60
N LYS A 171 35.22 -13.74 -7.02
CA LYS A 171 34.23 -14.08 -5.98
C LYS A 171 34.52 -13.39 -4.66
N ILE A 172 35.80 -13.20 -4.31
CA ILE A 172 36.21 -12.43 -3.12
C ILE A 172 35.81 -10.96 -3.27
N ILE A 173 36.10 -10.34 -4.42
CA ILE A 173 35.72 -8.95 -4.71
C ILE A 173 34.20 -8.77 -4.68
N TYR A 174 33.47 -9.74 -5.25
CA TYR A 174 32.00 -9.71 -5.22
C TYR A 174 31.49 -9.73 -3.77
N ASN A 175 32.00 -10.63 -2.93
CA ASN A 175 31.53 -10.79 -1.55
C ASN A 175 31.97 -9.64 -0.62
N SER A 176 33.13 -9.03 -0.85
CA SER A 176 33.59 -7.89 -0.03
C SER A 176 32.70 -6.65 -0.17
N ASN A 177 32.04 -6.49 -1.32
CA ASN A 177 31.13 -5.37 -1.57
C ASN A 177 29.76 -5.52 -0.90
N TYR A 178 29.44 -6.67 -0.31
CA TYR A 178 28.18 -6.90 0.43
C TYR A 178 28.34 -6.85 1.95
N LEU A 179 29.55 -6.53 2.46
CA LEU A 179 29.85 -6.50 3.89
C LEU A 179 30.00 -5.08 4.46
N ASN A 180 29.60 -4.04 3.71
CA ASN A 180 29.44 -2.67 4.22
C ASN A 180 28.01 -2.19 4.03
#